data_AF-A0A9P6D424-F1
#
_entry.id   AF-A0A9P6D424-F1
#
_cell.length_a   1.000
_cell.length_b   1.000
_cell.length_c   1.000
_cell.angle_alpha   90.00
_cell.angle_beta   90.00
_cell.angle_gamma   90.00
#
_symmetry.space_group_name_H-M   'P 1'
#
loop_
_entity.id
_entity.type
_entity.pdbx_description
1 polymer ?
#
loop_
_entity_poly.entity_id
_entity_poly.type
_entity_poly.pdbx_seq_one_letter_code
_entity_poly.pdbx_strand_id
1 'polypeptide(L)'
;MSRSLCTLTCAHRDFSYAGLEFGKECYCGYLLNPAATLTSDAECNMPCAGNPEEDCGAADRISVYYNGNPLPTIQPTAGTFSYTGCYTDSVSNRVLPFRADFPFGTDPDRCTAACKTSGYKYAGLEFGSECWCGDSVALEIRQPDDECYMRCQGSVLQICGAPDRLTLYEDNDVQ
;
A
#
# COMPACT_ATOMS: atom_id res chain seq x y z
N MET A 1 17.44 -10.11 -18.84
CA MET A 1 17.30 -9.60 -17.46
C MET A 1 18.27 -10.35 -16.56
N SER A 2 18.99 -9.68 -15.65
CA SER A 2 19.82 -10.29 -14.61
C SER A 2 19.29 -9.89 -13.23
N ARG A 3 19.73 -10.57 -12.16
CA ARG A 3 19.33 -10.23 -10.79
C ARG A 3 19.69 -8.79 -10.46
N SER A 4 20.94 -8.40 -10.70
CA SER A 4 21.46 -7.06 -10.41
C SER A 4 20.73 -5.96 -11.17
N LEU A 5 20.39 -6.20 -12.44
CA LEU A 5 19.64 -5.23 -13.22
C LEU A 5 18.25 -5.01 -12.64
N CYS A 6 17.54 -6.09 -12.27
CA CYS A 6 16.20 -5.97 -11.70
C CYS A 6 16.19 -5.29 -10.33
N THR A 7 17.07 -5.72 -9.41
CA THR A 7 17.14 -5.13 -8.06
C THR A 7 17.48 -3.64 -8.09
N LEU A 8 18.44 -3.22 -8.92
CA LEU A 8 18.77 -1.81 -9.10
C LEU A 8 17.62 -1.03 -9.74
N THR A 9 16.97 -1.61 -10.76
CA THR A 9 15.83 -1.00 -11.46
C THR A 9 14.65 -0.71 -10.52
N CYS A 10 14.34 -1.64 -9.61
CA CYS A 10 13.27 -1.46 -8.63
C CYS A 10 13.66 -0.47 -7.52
N ALA A 11 14.90 -0.55 -7.02
CA ALA A 11 15.40 0.39 -6.02
C ALA A 11 15.39 1.85 -6.52
N HIS A 12 15.77 2.08 -7.79
CA HIS A 12 15.72 3.42 -8.41
C HIS A 12 14.31 3.99 -8.59
N ARG A 13 13.27 3.17 -8.42
CA ARG A 13 11.85 3.57 -8.48
C ARG A 13 11.18 3.54 -7.10
N ASP A 14 11.98 3.53 -6.04
CA ASP A 14 11.54 3.53 -4.65
C ASP A 14 10.70 2.29 -4.27
N PHE A 15 10.94 1.15 -4.94
CA PHE A 15 10.38 -0.13 -4.53
C PHE A 15 11.35 -0.88 -3.63
N SER A 16 10.84 -1.48 -2.57
CA SER A 16 11.64 -2.23 -1.58
C SER A 16 11.90 -3.68 -2.01
N TYR A 17 11.05 -4.22 -2.89
CA TYR A 17 11.15 -5.56 -3.44
C TYR A 17 11.39 -5.55 -4.95
N ALA A 18 12.22 -6.48 -5.39
CA ALA A 18 12.36 -6.89 -6.77
C ALA A 18 12.07 -8.38 -6.89
N GLY A 19 11.33 -8.78 -7.91
CA GLY A 19 10.95 -10.16 -8.18
C GLY A 19 11.35 -10.55 -9.59
N LEU A 20 11.98 -11.72 -9.76
CA LEU A 20 12.37 -12.27 -11.06
C LEU A 20 11.59 -13.54 -11.34
N GLU A 21 10.97 -13.60 -12.53
CA GLU A 21 10.18 -14.74 -12.99
C GLU A 21 10.53 -15.08 -14.43
N PHE A 22 10.34 -16.37 -14.77
CA PHE A 22 10.48 -16.87 -16.13
C PHE A 22 11.83 -16.53 -16.81
N GLY A 23 12.91 -16.37 -16.02
CA GLY A 23 14.26 -16.08 -16.49
C GLY A 23 14.46 -14.67 -17.06
N LYS A 24 13.39 -13.90 -17.30
CA LYS A 24 13.47 -12.64 -18.07
C LYS A 24 12.61 -11.51 -17.53
N GLU A 25 11.64 -11.81 -16.68
CA GLU A 25 10.67 -10.83 -16.19
C GLU A 25 11.19 -10.20 -14.89
N CYS A 26 10.85 -8.93 -14.68
CA CYS A 26 11.23 -8.18 -13.50
C CYS A 26 10.01 -7.43 -12.99
N TYR A 27 9.64 -7.71 -11.75
CA TYR A 27 8.52 -7.12 -11.04
C TYR A 27 9.05 -6.29 -9.88
N CYS A 28 8.46 -5.13 -9.66
CA CYS A 28 8.80 -4.27 -8.52
C CYS A 28 7.60 -4.14 -7.60
N GLY A 29 7.84 -4.22 -6.30
CA GLY A 29 6.80 -4.11 -5.27
C GLY A 29 7.33 -3.42 -4.03
N TYR A 30 6.43 -2.79 -3.26
CA TYR A 30 6.76 -2.22 -1.95
C TYR A 30 6.23 -3.09 -0.80
N LEU A 31 5.37 -4.08 -1.10
CA LEU A 31 4.93 -5.15 -0.20
C LEU A 31 4.88 -6.46 -0.98
N LEU A 32 4.95 -7.58 -0.26
CA LEU A 32 4.60 -8.87 -0.82
C LEU A 32 3.08 -9.03 -0.83
N ASN A 33 2.56 -9.75 -1.83
CA ASN A 33 1.17 -10.19 -1.80
C ASN A 33 0.97 -11.04 -0.52
N PRO A 34 -0.03 -10.75 0.33
CA PRO A 34 -0.30 -11.55 1.53
C PRO A 34 -0.55 -13.04 1.24
N ALA A 35 -1.00 -13.37 0.03
CA ALA A 35 -1.19 -14.75 -0.43
C ALA A 35 0.12 -15.45 -0.86
N ALA A 36 1.26 -14.75 -0.89
CA ALA A 36 2.52 -15.34 -1.28
C ALA A 36 2.99 -16.37 -0.23
N THR A 37 3.35 -17.55 -0.70
CA THR A 37 3.90 -18.62 0.14
C THR A 37 5.36 -18.87 -0.21
N LEU A 38 6.19 -19.06 0.81
CA LEU A 38 7.60 -19.39 0.63
C LEU A 38 7.72 -20.86 0.21
N THR A 39 8.53 -21.11 -0.82
CA THR A 39 8.90 -22.46 -1.28
C THR A 39 10.42 -22.61 -1.30
N SER A 40 10.90 -23.80 -1.67
CA SER A 40 12.32 -24.08 -1.83
C SER A 40 12.92 -23.26 -2.97
N ASP A 41 14.10 -22.66 -2.76
CA ASP A 41 14.85 -21.96 -3.80
C ASP A 41 15.15 -22.86 -5.02
N ALA A 42 15.20 -24.18 -4.83
CA ALA A 42 15.39 -25.13 -5.92
C ALA A 42 14.24 -25.14 -6.95
N GLU A 43 13.05 -24.61 -6.60
CA GLU A 43 11.93 -24.43 -7.52
C GLU A 43 12.05 -23.14 -8.35
N CYS A 44 12.97 -22.24 -8.00
CA CYS A 44 13.21 -20.97 -8.68
C CYS A 44 14.48 -21.01 -9.54
N ASN A 45 14.67 -22.10 -10.30
CA ASN A 45 15.94 -22.49 -10.93
C ASN A 45 16.05 -22.19 -12.43
N MET A 46 15.23 -21.27 -12.97
CA MET A 46 15.32 -20.87 -14.37
C MET A 46 16.46 -19.88 -14.55
N PRO A 47 17.44 -20.14 -15.44
CA PRO A 47 18.56 -19.23 -15.66
C PRO A 47 18.12 -17.84 -16.13
N CYS A 48 18.78 -16.81 -15.63
CA CYS A 48 18.53 -15.44 -16.07
C CYS A 48 18.98 -15.23 -17.52
N ALA A 49 18.11 -14.67 -18.37
CA ALA A 49 18.41 -14.37 -19.77
C ALA A 49 19.57 -13.36 -19.94
N GLY A 50 19.84 -12.53 -18.94
CA GLY A 50 20.94 -11.56 -18.92
C GLY A 50 22.19 -12.05 -18.19
N ASN A 51 22.13 -13.17 -17.48
CA ASN A 51 23.27 -13.81 -16.82
C ASN A 51 22.93 -15.29 -16.51
N PRO A 52 23.26 -16.26 -17.38
CA PRO A 52 22.88 -17.65 -17.19
C PRO A 52 23.49 -18.37 -15.98
N GLU A 53 24.41 -17.73 -15.25
CA GLU A 53 24.98 -18.23 -13.99
C GLU A 53 24.12 -17.91 -12.76
N GLU A 54 23.08 -17.08 -12.92
CA GLU A 54 22.12 -16.73 -11.87
C GLU A 54 20.74 -17.36 -12.14
N ASP A 55 20.02 -17.62 -11.06
CA ASP A 55 18.64 -18.11 -11.06
C ASP A 55 17.63 -16.96 -10.98
N CYS A 56 16.60 -16.99 -11.83
CA CYS A 56 15.61 -15.92 -12.05
C CYS A 56 14.17 -16.45 -12.06
N GLY A 57 13.79 -17.15 -10.99
CA GLY A 57 12.45 -17.70 -10.80
C GLY A 57 12.22 -18.96 -11.63
N ALA A 58 10.96 -19.28 -11.91
CA ALA A 58 10.53 -20.32 -12.85
C ALA A 58 9.08 -20.03 -13.30
N ALA A 59 8.38 -21.02 -13.87
CA ALA A 59 6.94 -20.89 -14.11
C ALA A 59 6.19 -20.91 -12.77
N ASP A 60 5.33 -19.91 -12.54
CA ASP A 60 4.59 -19.70 -11.28
C ASP A 60 5.51 -19.65 -10.04
N ARG A 61 6.74 -19.15 -10.20
CA ARG A 61 7.77 -19.07 -9.16
C ARG A 61 8.58 -17.80 -9.33
N ILE A 62 8.51 -16.93 -8.33
CA ILE A 62 9.20 -15.64 -8.35
C ILE A 62 10.35 -15.64 -7.33
N SER A 63 11.57 -15.40 -7.79
CA SER A 63 12.71 -15.13 -6.90
C SER A 63 12.59 -13.71 -6.36
N VAL A 64 12.42 -13.54 -5.05
CA VAL A 64 12.15 -12.25 -4.41
C VAL A 64 13.39 -11.74 -3.67
N TYR A 65 13.71 -10.46 -3.87
CA TYR A 65 14.82 -9.77 -3.23
C TYR A 65 14.34 -8.50 -2.53
N TYR A 66 14.72 -8.34 -1.27
CA TYR A 66 14.43 -7.16 -0.46
C TYR A 66 15.71 -6.31 -0.31
N ASN A 67 15.60 -4.99 -0.50
CA ASN A 67 16.75 -4.09 -0.45
C ASN A 67 16.99 -3.45 0.93
N GLY A 68 16.14 -3.71 1.93
CA GLY A 68 16.26 -3.13 3.26
C GLY A 68 15.57 -1.78 3.45
N ASN A 69 14.98 -1.20 2.39
CA ASN A 69 14.21 0.04 2.50
C ASN A 69 12.96 -0.17 3.36
N PRO A 70 12.61 0.79 4.22
CA PRO A 70 11.41 0.69 5.04
C PRO A 70 10.17 0.40 4.19
N LEU A 71 9.34 -0.51 4.68
CA LEU A 71 8.07 -0.85 4.06
C LEU A 71 7.01 0.19 4.47
N PRO A 72 6.04 0.50 3.60
CA PRO A 72 4.92 1.34 4.00
C PRO A 72 4.10 0.63 5.07
N THR A 73 3.67 1.38 6.08
CA THR A 73 2.85 0.87 7.19
C THR A 73 1.59 1.70 7.35
N ILE A 74 0.61 1.16 8.07
CA ILE A 74 -0.50 1.99 8.55
C ILE A 74 0.04 2.93 9.62
N GLN A 75 -0.19 4.24 9.46
CA GLN A 75 0.13 5.23 10.48
C GLN A 75 -0.90 5.14 11.61
N PRO A 76 -0.53 4.75 12.85
CA PRO A 76 -1.52 4.56 13.92
C PRO A 76 -2.11 5.88 14.43
N THR A 77 -1.38 7.00 14.26
CA THR A 77 -1.77 8.32 14.75
C THR A 77 -1.36 9.40 13.76
N ALA A 78 -2.30 10.25 13.36
CA ALA A 78 -2.10 11.34 12.41
C ALA A 78 -2.76 12.61 12.97
N GLY A 79 -1.95 13.48 13.59
CA GLY A 79 -2.44 14.54 14.45
C GLY A 79 -3.17 13.99 15.68
N THR A 80 -4.43 14.38 15.86
CA THR A 80 -5.29 13.93 16.98
C THR A 80 -6.15 12.72 16.62
N PHE A 81 -6.05 12.27 15.38
CA PHE A 81 -6.81 11.14 14.88
C PHE A 81 -6.06 9.84 15.14
N SER A 82 -6.81 8.80 15.53
CA SER A 82 -6.31 7.43 15.65
C SER A 82 -6.88 6.56 14.54
N TYR A 83 -6.04 5.68 13.98
CA TYR A 83 -6.49 4.65 13.06
C TYR A 83 -7.44 3.67 13.76
N THR A 84 -8.59 3.39 13.14
CA THR A 84 -9.61 2.49 13.69
C THR A 84 -9.72 1.17 12.93
N GLY A 85 -9.30 1.14 11.66
CA GLY A 85 -9.29 -0.09 10.87
C GLY A 85 -9.31 0.14 9.36
N CYS A 86 -9.18 -0.97 8.64
CA CYS A 86 -9.42 -1.05 7.21
C CYS A 86 -10.89 -1.41 7.01
N TYR A 87 -11.63 -0.64 6.22
CA TYR A 87 -13.07 -0.81 6.01
C TYR A 87 -13.42 -0.98 4.55
N THR A 88 -14.47 -1.74 4.27
CA THR A 88 -15.02 -1.83 2.91
C THR A 88 -15.70 -0.51 2.54
N ASP A 89 -15.32 0.06 1.40
CA ASP A 89 -15.98 1.23 0.83
C ASP A 89 -16.66 0.87 -0.50
N SER A 90 -17.62 1.68 -0.94
CA SER A 90 -18.27 1.54 -2.24
C SER A 90 -18.79 2.89 -2.71
N VAL A 91 -18.63 3.19 -4.00
CA VAL A 91 -19.23 4.37 -4.63
C VAL A 91 -20.75 4.45 -4.42
N SER A 92 -21.42 3.30 -4.35
CA SER A 92 -22.88 3.24 -4.14
C SER A 92 -23.31 3.49 -2.70
N ASN A 93 -22.39 3.34 -1.74
CA ASN A 93 -22.62 3.48 -0.32
C ASN A 93 -21.31 3.81 0.41
N ARG A 94 -20.84 5.06 0.26
CA ARG A 94 -19.56 5.51 0.82
C ARG A 94 -19.59 5.46 2.34
N VAL A 95 -18.51 4.99 2.95
CA VAL A 95 -18.28 5.02 4.40
C VAL A 95 -18.28 6.47 4.90
N LEU A 96 -17.60 7.36 4.17
CA LEU A 96 -17.51 8.79 4.41
C LEU A 96 -17.93 9.57 3.15
N PRO A 97 -18.90 10.50 3.24
CA PRO A 97 -19.55 11.05 2.05
C PRO A 97 -18.83 12.23 1.39
N PHE A 98 -17.90 12.89 2.08
CA PHE A 98 -17.30 14.15 1.59
C PHE A 98 -15.86 13.94 1.15
N ARG A 99 -15.55 14.26 -0.12
CA ARG A 99 -14.18 14.15 -0.65
C ARG A 99 -13.39 15.43 -0.38
N ALA A 100 -12.13 15.28 0.02
CA ALA A 100 -11.13 16.34 0.06
C ALA A 100 -10.05 16.07 -1.00
N ASP A 101 -9.83 17.04 -1.89
CA ASP A 101 -8.92 16.88 -3.03
C ASP A 101 -7.53 17.45 -2.75
N PHE A 102 -6.49 16.70 -3.11
CA PHE A 102 -5.08 17.09 -2.93
C PHE A 102 -4.30 17.03 -4.25
N PRO A 103 -3.86 18.17 -4.82
CA PRO A 103 -3.20 18.20 -6.13
C PRO A 103 -1.82 17.52 -6.16
N PHE A 104 -1.16 17.38 -5.00
CA PHE A 104 0.19 16.81 -4.89
C PHE A 104 0.21 15.48 -4.12
N GLY A 105 -0.92 14.79 -4.05
CA GLY A 105 -1.08 13.56 -3.30
C GLY A 105 -1.45 13.79 -1.84
N THR A 106 -2.11 12.78 -1.27
CA THR A 106 -2.56 12.73 0.12
C THR A 106 -1.72 11.76 0.94
N ASP A 107 -1.72 11.96 2.24
CA ASP A 107 -1.19 11.09 3.28
C ASP A 107 -2.07 11.25 4.54
N PRO A 108 -1.92 10.38 5.56
CA PRO A 108 -2.78 10.43 6.74
C PRO A 108 -2.81 11.80 7.42
N ASP A 109 -1.64 12.45 7.59
CA ASP A 109 -1.55 13.75 8.26
C ASP A 109 -2.26 14.87 7.48
N ARG A 110 -2.12 14.91 6.15
CA ARG A 110 -2.83 15.88 5.30
C ARG A 110 -4.33 15.66 5.31
N CYS A 111 -4.76 14.41 5.20
CA CYS A 111 -6.18 14.07 5.15
C CYS A 111 -6.87 14.37 6.48
N THR A 112 -6.32 13.91 7.61
CA THR A 112 -6.92 14.15 8.92
C THR A 112 -6.93 15.64 9.26
N ALA A 113 -5.88 16.39 8.93
CA ALA A 113 -5.85 17.84 9.13
C ALA A 113 -6.93 18.58 8.31
N ALA A 114 -7.17 18.18 7.06
CA ALA A 114 -8.19 18.78 6.22
C ALA A 114 -9.62 18.46 6.70
N CYS A 115 -9.87 17.20 7.08
CA CYS A 115 -11.15 16.79 7.65
C CYS A 115 -11.42 17.53 8.97
N LYS A 116 -10.42 17.62 9.87
CA LYS A 116 -10.51 18.38 11.12
C LYS A 116 -10.83 19.86 10.88
N THR A 117 -10.10 20.50 9.97
CA THR A 117 -10.31 21.91 9.63
C THR A 117 -11.71 22.16 9.07
N SER A 118 -12.28 21.16 8.40
CA SER A 118 -13.64 21.19 7.86
C SER A 118 -14.71 20.81 8.90
N GLY A 119 -14.31 20.51 10.14
CA GLY A 119 -15.19 20.18 11.26
C GLY A 119 -15.61 18.71 11.33
N TYR A 120 -15.01 17.82 10.54
CA TYR A 120 -15.40 16.40 10.49
C TYR A 120 -14.69 15.56 11.56
N LYS A 121 -15.45 14.65 12.17
CA LYS A 121 -14.95 13.70 13.18
C LYS A 121 -14.10 12.56 12.58
N TYR A 122 -14.39 12.15 11.36
CA TYR A 122 -13.73 11.03 10.69
C TYR A 122 -13.00 11.46 9.43
N ALA A 123 -11.88 10.80 9.17
CA ALA A 123 -11.10 10.91 7.95
C ALA A 123 -10.80 9.50 7.42
N GLY A 124 -10.75 9.34 6.11
CA GLY A 124 -10.52 8.06 5.46
C GLY A 124 -9.69 8.21 4.21
N LEU A 125 -8.75 7.29 3.98
CA LEU A 125 -7.91 7.30 2.78
C LEU A 125 -8.17 6.07 1.93
N GLU A 126 -8.35 6.28 0.62
CA GLU A 126 -8.63 5.23 -0.35
C GLU A 126 -7.74 5.37 -1.59
N PHE A 127 -7.49 4.25 -2.26
CA PHE A 127 -6.88 4.20 -3.59
C PHE A 127 -5.53 4.94 -3.70
N GLY A 128 -4.78 4.99 -2.59
CA GLY A 128 -3.47 5.64 -2.49
C GLY A 128 -3.50 7.18 -2.59
N SER A 129 -4.61 7.80 -2.98
CA SER A 129 -4.63 9.21 -3.39
C SER A 129 -5.87 9.98 -2.94
N GLU A 130 -6.92 9.28 -2.50
CA GLU A 130 -8.17 9.90 -2.10
C GLU A 130 -8.21 10.16 -0.60
N CYS A 131 -8.89 11.24 -0.23
CA CYS A 131 -9.22 11.57 1.14
C CYS A 131 -10.72 11.82 1.23
N TRP A 132 -11.33 11.21 2.25
CA TRP A 132 -12.75 11.26 2.52
C TRP A 132 -12.97 11.69 3.97
N CYS A 133 -14.00 12.49 4.23
CA CYS A 133 -14.34 13.06 5.52
C CYS A 133 -15.82 12.82 5.84
N GLY A 134 -16.16 12.77 7.13
CA GLY A 134 -17.55 12.69 7.58
C GLY A 134 -17.70 12.82 9.10
N ASP A 135 -18.91 13.10 9.55
CA ASP A 135 -19.26 13.17 10.98
C ASP A 135 -19.70 11.84 11.56
N SER A 136 -20.03 10.88 10.69
CA SER A 136 -20.44 9.53 11.04
C SER A 136 -19.92 8.53 10.01
N VAL A 137 -19.86 7.27 10.41
CA VAL A 137 -19.43 6.15 9.58
C VAL A 137 -20.69 5.42 9.10
N ALA A 138 -20.99 5.51 7.80
CA ALA A 138 -22.24 4.95 7.25
C ALA A 138 -22.20 3.42 7.09
N LEU A 139 -21.00 2.84 6.99
CA LEU A 139 -20.73 1.41 6.87
C LEU A 139 -19.52 1.01 7.71
N GLU A 140 -19.71 0.04 8.60
CA GLU A 140 -18.66 -0.44 9.52
C GLU A 140 -18.23 -1.88 9.21
N ILE A 141 -18.04 -2.20 7.93
CA ILE A 141 -17.55 -3.52 7.53
C ILE A 141 -16.02 -3.53 7.58
N ARG A 142 -15.47 -3.79 8.78
CA ARG A 142 -14.03 -3.92 9.01
C ARG A 142 -13.48 -5.14 8.27
N GLN A 143 -12.33 -4.96 7.63
CA GLN A 143 -11.55 -5.96 6.92
C GLN A 143 -10.19 -6.16 7.62
N PRO A 144 -9.46 -7.24 7.27
CA PRO A 144 -8.05 -7.39 7.63
C PRO A 144 -7.23 -6.17 7.20
N ASP A 145 -6.27 -5.76 8.03
CA ASP A 145 -5.48 -4.55 7.78
C ASP A 145 -4.57 -4.69 6.55
N ASP A 146 -4.22 -5.92 6.15
CA ASP A 146 -3.44 -6.22 4.95
C ASP A 146 -4.24 -6.11 3.63
N GLU A 147 -5.57 -5.96 3.69
CA GLU A 147 -6.38 -5.58 2.53
C GLU A 147 -6.25 -4.09 2.20
N CYS A 148 -5.83 -3.26 3.16
CA CYS A 148 -5.40 -1.89 2.93
C CYS A 148 -3.88 -1.89 2.63
N TYR A 149 -3.52 -2.09 1.37
CA TYR A 149 -2.11 -2.27 0.96
C TYR A 149 -1.59 -1.20 0.00
N MET A 150 -2.39 -0.23 -0.43
CA MET A 150 -1.90 0.81 -1.34
C MET A 150 -1.09 1.86 -0.59
N ARG A 151 0.14 2.10 -1.05
CA ARG A 151 0.94 3.22 -0.56
C ARG A 151 0.27 4.55 -0.86
N CYS A 152 0.49 5.53 0.00
CA CYS A 152 0.08 6.90 -0.23
C CYS A 152 0.86 7.55 -1.39
N GLN A 153 0.19 8.38 -2.18
CA GLN A 153 0.84 9.22 -3.18
C GLN A 153 1.68 10.31 -2.52
N GLY A 154 1.23 10.84 -1.37
CA GLY A 154 1.94 11.85 -0.59
C GLY A 154 3.08 11.29 0.28
N SER A 155 3.16 9.97 0.46
CA SER A 155 4.18 9.33 1.29
C SER A 155 4.47 7.90 0.88
N VAL A 156 5.75 7.59 0.62
CA VAL A 156 6.20 6.23 0.31
C VAL A 156 6.23 5.31 1.54
N LEU A 157 6.04 5.85 2.75
CA LEU A 157 6.12 5.13 4.02
C LEU A 157 4.75 4.85 4.66
N GLN A 158 3.68 5.35 4.07
CA GLN A 158 2.33 5.22 4.64
C GLN A 158 1.39 4.49 3.70
N ILE A 159 0.41 3.81 4.30
CA ILE A 159 -0.69 3.13 3.61
C ILE A 159 -1.93 4.04 3.57
N CYS A 160 -2.56 4.12 2.39
CA CYS A 160 -3.72 4.94 2.06
C CYS A 160 -4.81 4.09 1.39
N GLY A 161 -5.32 3.10 2.12
CA GLY A 161 -6.39 2.22 1.67
C GLY A 161 -5.97 1.22 0.59
N ALA A 162 -6.94 0.83 -0.23
CA ALA A 162 -6.80 0.08 -1.49
C ALA A 162 -8.09 0.28 -2.33
N PRO A 163 -8.29 -0.37 -3.49
CA PRO A 163 -9.58 -0.32 -4.17
C PRO A 163 -10.69 -0.89 -3.27
N ASP A 164 -11.77 -0.14 -3.08
CA ASP A 164 -12.90 -0.48 -2.20
C ASP A 164 -12.48 -0.74 -0.74
N ARG A 165 -11.34 -0.17 -0.31
CA ARG A 165 -10.77 -0.31 1.03
C ARG A 165 -10.31 1.04 1.57
N LEU A 166 -10.95 1.49 2.64
CA LEU A 166 -10.68 2.75 3.30
C LEU A 166 -9.87 2.51 4.59
N THR A 167 -8.70 3.15 4.73
CA THR A 167 -8.08 3.28 6.06
C THR A 167 -8.82 4.37 6.83
N LEU A 168 -9.53 4.01 7.89
CA LEU A 168 -10.38 4.92 8.66
C LEU A 168 -9.65 5.46 9.90
N TYR A 169 -9.85 6.74 10.17
CA TYR A 169 -9.29 7.50 11.28
C TYR A 169 -10.40 8.26 12.00
N GLU A 170 -10.37 8.28 13.33
CA GLU A 170 -11.32 9.00 14.19
C GLU A 170 -10.58 10.06 15.02
N ASP A 171 -11.09 11.29 15.04
CA ASP A 171 -10.57 12.36 15.89
C ASP A 171 -10.90 12.11 17.36
N ASN A 172 -9.87 12.09 18.20
CA ASN A 172 -10.05 11.94 19.65
C ASN A 172 -10.29 13.28 20.37
N ASP A 173 -10.17 14.41 19.67
CA ASP A 173 -10.39 15.75 20.25
C ASP A 173 -11.86 16.22 20.17
N VAL A 174 -12.70 15.55 19.39
CA VAL A 174 -14.08 16.00 19.15
C VAL A 174 -14.97 15.57 20.33
N GLN A 175 -15.33 16.55 21.17
CA GLN A 175 -16.49 16.52 22.07
C GLN A 175 -17.77 16.88 21.32
#